data_AF-A0A536ICH6-F1
#
_entry.id   AF-A0A536ICH6-F1
#
_cell.length_a   1.000
_cell.length_b   1.000
_cell.length_c   1.000
_cell.angle_alpha   90.00
_cell.angle_beta   90.00
_cell.angle_gamma   90.00
#
_symmetry.space_group_name_H-M   'P 1'
#
loop_
_entity.id
_entity.type
_entity.pdbx_description
1 polymer ?
#
loop_
_entity_poly.entity_id
_entity_poly.type
_entity_poly.pdbx_seq_one_letter_code
_entity_poly.pdbx_strand_id
1 'polypeptide(L)'
;MGDAFLVRARRASQGVNHYWHDARRHVPDRERADHPAGQRPAFHAKHARRPERHARDQPVDEAGDQRIPGGRTRAGGSAEGLHVYKLTSYPVIGLPTLAIPPGPKPARFGINQSYVRALTAAGCAPVLIPPIDEQDRLRSIYERLDGIVFPGGADVAPEAYGEQAIQNLNIIEPERDRTELTLARWAFDDDLPTLGICRGQQLLNVALGGSLYQDLHHQGATTVEHSDADGRARTALIHRVRLDPDSRLAQLIDETSIDVNSLHHQAVKSVAPRLRVTGKSDDGIIEAIESPERRFWIAVQWHPEEIDDLAWVQRLFQGFARAAQPSG
;
A
#
# COMPACT_ATOMS: atom_id res chain seq x y z
N MET A 1 56.35 -30.01 -2.86
CA MET A 1 56.30 -31.25 -2.06
C MET A 1 55.73 -30.88 -0.70
N GLY A 2 54.51 -31.35 -0.39
CA GLY A 2 53.85 -31.39 0.93
C GLY A 2 53.50 -30.02 1.56
N ASP A 3 52.32 -29.75 2.12
CA ASP A 3 51.16 -30.59 2.41
C ASP A 3 49.90 -29.73 2.48
N ALA A 4 48.78 -30.36 2.11
CA ALA A 4 47.43 -29.84 2.22
C ALA A 4 46.92 -29.94 3.67
N PHE A 5 46.19 -28.91 4.12
CA PHE A 5 45.31 -29.04 5.29
C PHE A 5 43.86 -28.77 4.92
N LEU A 6 43.08 -29.84 5.02
CA LEU A 6 41.63 -29.92 4.91
C LEU A 6 41.05 -29.74 6.31
N VAL A 7 40.19 -28.75 6.54
CA VAL A 7 39.36 -28.67 7.76
C VAL A 7 37.90 -28.54 7.36
N ARG A 8 37.11 -29.56 7.73
CA ARG A 8 35.67 -29.65 7.46
C ARG A 8 34.89 -29.48 8.77
N ALA A 9 34.05 -28.44 8.77
CA ALA A 9 32.74 -28.27 9.41
C ALA A 9 32.53 -28.56 10.92
N ARG A 10 31.92 -27.58 11.61
CA ARG A 10 30.62 -27.77 12.30
C ARG A 10 29.74 -26.51 12.18
N ARG A 11 28.53 -26.71 11.65
CA ARG A 11 27.41 -25.77 11.69
C ARG A 11 26.88 -25.65 13.13
N ALA A 12 26.54 -24.44 13.54
CA ALA A 12 25.56 -24.18 14.59
C ALA A 12 24.51 -23.24 13.99
N SER A 13 23.47 -23.82 13.41
CA SER A 13 22.25 -23.13 13.02
C SER A 13 21.34 -23.07 14.25
N GLN A 14 21.22 -21.90 14.87
CA GLN A 14 20.07 -21.60 15.72
C GLN A 14 19.05 -20.89 14.85
N GLY A 15 17.93 -21.57 14.60
CA GLY A 15 16.84 -21.06 13.78
C GLY A 15 16.06 -19.99 14.53
N VAL A 16 15.86 -18.85 13.86
CA VAL A 16 14.82 -17.88 14.21
C VAL A 16 13.63 -18.20 13.31
N ASN A 17 12.53 -18.59 13.93
CA ASN A 17 11.25 -18.89 13.28
C ASN A 17 10.66 -17.60 12.70
N HIS A 18 10.63 -17.50 11.37
CA HIS A 18 9.72 -16.57 10.69
C HIS A 18 8.60 -17.33 9.99
N TYR A 19 7.38 -16.88 10.24
CA TYR A 19 6.10 -17.42 9.81
C TYR A 19 5.98 -17.48 8.28
N TRP A 20 6.24 -18.64 7.68
CA TRP A 20 5.70 -19.04 6.38
C TRP A 20 5.52 -20.57 6.38
N HIS A 21 4.31 -21.05 6.63
CA HIS A 21 4.02 -22.49 6.58
C HIS A 21 3.87 -22.95 5.14
N ASP A 22 4.88 -23.69 4.68
CA ASP A 22 4.83 -24.57 3.51
C ASP A 22 3.89 -25.77 3.81
N ALA A 23 2.76 -25.82 3.11
CA ALA A 23 1.76 -26.87 3.23
C ALA A 23 2.13 -28.09 2.38
N ARG A 24 3.16 -28.83 2.76
CA ARG A 24 3.38 -30.21 2.28
C ARG A 24 4.04 -31.09 3.33
N ARG A 25 3.23 -31.81 4.13
CA ARG A 25 3.64 -33.11 4.71
C ARG A 25 2.51 -34.13 4.69
N HIS A 26 2.89 -35.31 4.19
CA HIS A 26 2.22 -36.61 4.23
C HIS A 26 1.42 -36.86 5.52
N VAL A 27 0.19 -37.36 5.36
CA VAL A 27 -0.60 -37.98 6.43
C VAL A 27 -0.35 -39.50 6.40
N PRO A 28 0.02 -40.15 7.52
CA PRO A 28 0.07 -41.60 7.57
C PRO A 28 -1.32 -42.20 7.87
N ASP A 29 -1.62 -43.30 7.19
CA ASP A 29 -2.81 -44.15 7.39
C ASP A 29 -2.98 -44.60 8.85
N ARG A 30 -4.19 -44.44 9.40
CA ARG A 30 -4.71 -45.28 10.50
C ARG A 30 -6.23 -45.47 10.40
N GLU A 31 -6.55 -46.69 9.97
CA GLU A 31 -7.51 -47.66 10.49
C GLU A 31 -8.87 -47.24 11.07
N ARG A 32 -9.87 -48.00 10.60
CA ARG A 32 -11.31 -48.01 10.87
C ARG A 32 -11.66 -48.37 12.31
N ALA A 33 -12.76 -47.79 12.81
CA ALA A 33 -13.69 -48.49 13.69
C ALA A 33 -15.13 -48.02 13.43
N ASP A 34 -16.02 -49.00 13.31
CA ASP A 34 -17.42 -48.93 12.87
C ASP A 34 -18.39 -48.28 13.87
N HIS A 35 -19.51 -47.72 13.36
CA HIS A 35 -20.89 -47.99 13.83
C HIS A 35 -21.98 -47.32 12.96
N PRO A 36 -23.25 -47.79 12.99
CA PRO A 36 -23.98 -48.17 11.78
C PRO A 36 -25.08 -47.22 11.29
N ALA A 37 -25.61 -47.61 10.13
CA ALA A 37 -26.58 -46.98 9.23
C ALA A 37 -27.95 -46.61 9.80
N GLY A 38 -28.57 -45.59 9.19
CA GLY A 38 -29.99 -45.28 9.37
C GLY A 38 -30.50 -44.03 8.62
N GLN A 39 -30.69 -44.16 7.30
CA GLN A 39 -31.72 -43.53 6.44
C GLN A 39 -31.83 -41.98 6.29
N ARG A 40 -31.74 -41.53 5.02
CA ARG A 40 -32.05 -40.17 4.49
C ARG A 40 -33.54 -40.10 4.02
N PRO A 41 -34.00 -39.02 3.35
CA PRO A 41 -34.67 -37.84 3.93
C PRO A 41 -36.04 -37.56 3.26
N ALA A 42 -36.76 -36.51 3.68
CA ALA A 42 -37.54 -35.57 2.83
C ALA A 42 -38.62 -34.85 3.65
N PHE A 43 -38.77 -33.53 3.49
CA PHE A 43 -40.04 -32.77 3.56
C PHE A 43 -39.75 -31.39 2.96
N HIS A 44 -40.16 -31.03 1.73
CA HIS A 44 -41.50 -30.63 1.26
C HIS A 44 -42.19 -29.53 2.08
N ALA A 45 -42.38 -28.39 1.40
CA ALA A 45 -43.06 -27.18 1.83
C ALA A 45 -44.58 -27.37 1.98
N LYS A 46 -45.23 -26.54 2.82
CA LYS A 46 -46.45 -25.77 2.48
C LYS A 46 -46.92 -24.86 3.64
N HIS A 47 -47.45 -23.72 3.22
CA HIS A 47 -48.12 -22.67 3.98
C HIS A 47 -49.25 -23.13 4.92
N ALA A 48 -49.46 -22.41 6.04
CA ALA A 48 -50.79 -22.01 6.50
C ALA A 48 -50.79 -20.90 7.58
N ARG A 49 -51.47 -19.80 7.25
CA ARG A 49 -52.47 -19.03 8.03
C ARG A 49 -52.11 -18.32 9.35
N ARG A 50 -52.38 -17.00 9.30
CA ARG A 50 -52.55 -16.00 10.37
C ARG A 50 -53.71 -16.35 11.33
N PRO A 51 -53.69 -15.75 12.54
CA PRO A 51 -54.86 -14.98 12.99
C PRO A 51 -54.51 -13.58 13.56
N GLU A 52 -55.58 -12.84 13.83
CA GLU A 52 -55.70 -11.39 13.99
C GLU A 52 -55.53 -10.81 15.42
N ARG A 53 -55.05 -9.55 15.43
CA ARG A 53 -55.46 -8.34 16.21
C ARG A 53 -55.40 -8.32 17.76
N HIS A 54 -54.69 -7.32 18.29
CA HIS A 54 -55.26 -6.29 19.18
C HIS A 54 -54.38 -5.02 19.25
N ALA A 55 -55.05 -3.87 19.39
CA ALA A 55 -54.52 -2.51 19.40
C ALA A 55 -54.09 -2.04 20.80
N ARG A 56 -53.20 -1.04 20.86
CA ARG A 56 -53.19 0.04 21.88
C ARG A 56 -52.22 1.18 21.51
N ASP A 57 -52.81 2.37 21.36
CA ASP A 57 -52.45 3.71 21.86
C ASP A 57 -51.10 4.40 21.53
N GLN A 58 -51.26 5.60 20.93
CA GLN A 58 -50.34 6.72 20.63
C GLN A 58 -49.95 7.52 21.91
N PRO A 59 -49.16 8.65 21.91
CA PRO A 59 -48.69 9.49 20.78
C PRO A 59 -47.22 9.99 20.84
N VAL A 60 -46.77 10.63 19.75
CA VAL A 60 -45.61 11.55 19.74
C VAL A 60 -46.02 12.85 19.06
N ASP A 61 -45.62 13.94 19.69
CA ASP A 61 -46.02 15.33 19.49
C ASP A 61 -45.62 15.99 18.16
N GLU A 62 -46.35 17.09 17.93
CA GLU A 62 -46.46 17.98 16.79
C GLU A 62 -45.21 18.83 16.49
N ALA A 63 -45.05 19.19 15.20
CA ALA A 63 -44.37 20.43 14.80
C ALA A 63 -45.00 21.03 13.52
N GLY A 64 -45.96 21.93 13.74
CA GLY A 64 -46.13 23.22 13.03
C GLY A 64 -46.23 23.28 11.51
N ASP A 65 -47.45 23.14 10.98
CA ASP A 65 -47.88 23.62 9.66
C ASP A 65 -48.21 25.13 9.75
N GLN A 66 -47.50 25.99 9.01
CA GLN A 66 -47.95 27.36 8.72
C GLN A 66 -48.26 27.51 7.24
N ARG A 67 -49.55 27.61 6.95
CA ARG A 67 -50.16 27.83 5.63
C ARG A 67 -50.11 29.30 5.23
N ILE A 68 -49.86 29.57 3.95
CA ILE A 68 -50.26 30.80 3.26
C ILE A 68 -51.20 30.42 2.10
N PRO A 69 -52.38 31.05 1.93
CA PRO A 69 -53.41 30.56 1.02
C PRO A 69 -53.41 31.24 -0.37
N GLY A 70 -53.71 30.45 -1.41
CA GLY A 70 -54.53 30.88 -2.54
C GLY A 70 -53.84 30.99 -3.90
N GLY A 71 -54.19 30.08 -4.83
CA GLY A 71 -53.96 30.25 -6.27
C GLY A 71 -53.86 28.93 -7.05
N ARG A 72 -54.98 28.42 -7.56
CA ARG A 72 -55.02 27.24 -8.46
C ARG A 72 -54.45 27.59 -9.85
N THR A 73 -53.62 26.72 -10.44
CA THR A 73 -53.92 25.99 -11.69
C THR A 73 -52.77 25.09 -12.20
N ARG A 74 -53.14 23.81 -12.39
CA ARG A 74 -52.74 22.77 -13.38
C ARG A 74 -51.29 22.60 -13.91
N ALA A 75 -50.93 21.31 -13.85
CA ALA A 75 -50.19 20.48 -14.82
C ALA A 75 -48.65 20.64 -14.89
N GLY A 76 -47.96 19.59 -14.47
CA GLY A 76 -46.53 19.37 -14.72
C GLY A 76 -46.05 18.21 -13.84
N GLY A 77 -45.60 17.12 -14.46
CA GLY A 77 -45.11 15.94 -13.76
C GLY A 77 -44.02 16.30 -12.75
N SER A 78 -44.08 15.70 -11.56
CA SER A 78 -43.02 15.81 -10.58
C SER A 78 -41.77 15.17 -11.14
N ALA A 79 -40.82 16.01 -11.59
CA ALA A 79 -39.43 15.61 -11.59
C ALA A 79 -39.09 15.19 -10.16
N GLU A 80 -38.82 13.90 -9.97
CA GLU A 80 -38.26 13.37 -8.72
C GLU A 80 -37.07 14.25 -8.34
N GLY A 81 -37.11 14.77 -7.11
CA GLY A 81 -36.14 15.73 -6.62
C GLY A 81 -34.72 15.21 -6.82
N LEU A 82 -33.91 15.96 -7.55
CA LEU A 82 -32.48 15.71 -7.66
C LEU A 82 -31.87 15.90 -6.26
N HIS A 83 -31.61 14.80 -5.56
CA HIS A 83 -30.82 14.83 -4.34
C HIS A 83 -29.38 15.19 -4.71
N VAL A 84 -29.04 16.47 -4.59
CA VAL A 84 -27.65 16.93 -4.67
C VAL A 84 -26.96 16.49 -3.38
N TYR A 85 -26.32 15.34 -3.42
CA TYR A 85 -25.39 14.95 -2.36
C TYR A 85 -24.18 15.87 -2.45
N LYS A 86 -23.89 16.60 -1.37
CA LYS A 86 -22.59 17.25 -1.23
C LYS A 86 -21.54 16.15 -1.09
N LEU A 87 -20.86 15.83 -2.18
CA LEU A 87 -19.74 14.91 -2.16
C LEU A 87 -18.71 15.41 -1.14
N THR A 88 -18.17 14.50 -0.33
CA THR A 88 -17.12 14.81 0.64
C THR A 88 -15.91 15.37 -0.09
N SER A 89 -15.26 16.40 0.47
CA SER A 89 -14.11 17.08 -0.13
C SER A 89 -12.75 16.43 0.21
N TYR A 90 -12.73 15.13 0.54
CA TYR A 90 -11.46 14.45 0.84
C TYR A 90 -10.82 13.97 -0.46
N PRO A 91 -9.51 14.18 -0.66
CA PRO A 91 -8.80 13.67 -1.82
C PRO A 91 -8.81 12.15 -1.81
N VAL A 92 -9.20 11.56 -2.94
CA VAL A 92 -9.24 10.11 -3.17
C VAL A 92 -7.84 9.65 -3.52
N ILE A 93 -7.23 8.87 -2.63
CA ILE A 93 -5.84 8.44 -2.76
C ILE A 93 -5.78 6.97 -3.16
N GLY A 94 -5.21 6.69 -4.32
CA GLY A 94 -4.94 5.32 -4.75
C GLY A 94 -3.84 4.70 -3.89
N LEU A 95 -4.06 3.46 -3.46
CA LEU A 95 -3.10 2.67 -2.70
C LEU A 95 -3.05 1.25 -3.28
N PRO A 96 -2.08 0.96 -4.18
CA PRO A 96 -1.86 -0.38 -4.71
C PRO A 96 -1.64 -1.40 -3.59
N THR A 97 -2.13 -2.61 -3.80
CA THR A 97 -2.09 -3.70 -2.82
C THR A 97 -1.22 -4.85 -3.30
N LEU A 98 -0.83 -5.70 -2.36
CA LEU A 98 -0.10 -6.93 -2.63
C LEU A 98 -1.03 -8.14 -2.62
N ALA A 99 -0.59 -9.22 -3.27
CA ALA A 99 -1.26 -10.51 -3.19
C ALA A 99 -0.89 -11.18 -1.86
N ILE A 100 -1.89 -11.47 -1.04
CA ILE A 100 -1.72 -12.27 0.18
C ILE A 100 -2.07 -13.72 -0.18
N PRO A 101 -1.09 -14.64 -0.18
CA PRO A 101 -1.32 -16.02 -0.57
C PRO A 101 -2.31 -16.70 0.37
N PRO A 102 -3.00 -17.76 -0.09
CA PRO A 102 -3.94 -18.49 0.73
C PRO A 102 -3.21 -19.19 1.87
N GLY A 103 -3.86 -19.27 3.03
CA GLY A 103 -3.44 -20.08 4.16
C GLY A 103 -4.65 -20.81 4.72
N PRO A 104 -4.99 -20.65 6.02
CA PRO A 104 -6.28 -21.11 6.53
C PRO A 104 -7.48 -20.30 5.99
N LYS A 105 -7.20 -19.16 5.32
CA LYS A 105 -8.19 -18.30 4.64
C LYS A 105 -7.88 -18.25 3.14
N PRO A 106 -8.88 -17.94 2.28
CA PRO A 106 -8.65 -17.73 0.86
C PRO A 106 -7.63 -16.63 0.58
N ALA A 107 -7.03 -16.70 -0.61
CA ALA A 107 -6.17 -15.64 -1.13
C ALA A 107 -6.95 -14.31 -1.17
N ARG A 108 -6.24 -13.20 -0.93
CA ARG A 108 -6.84 -11.87 -0.86
C ARG A 108 -5.83 -10.82 -1.27
N PHE A 109 -6.32 -9.66 -1.69
CA PHE A 109 -5.48 -8.48 -1.84
C PHE A 109 -5.54 -7.64 -0.56
N GLY A 110 -4.44 -7.01 -0.19
CA GLY A 110 -4.40 -6.17 0.99
C GLY A 110 -3.12 -5.37 1.12
N ILE A 111 -3.07 -4.54 2.16
CA ILE A 111 -1.92 -3.72 2.54
C ILE A 111 -1.88 -3.55 4.06
N ASN A 112 -0.75 -3.15 4.62
CA ASN A 112 -0.64 -2.86 6.05
C ASN A 112 -1.56 -1.70 6.45
N GLN A 113 -2.16 -1.80 7.63
CA GLN A 113 -3.08 -0.78 8.14
C GLN A 113 -2.41 0.58 8.37
N SER A 114 -1.09 0.60 8.61
CA SER A 114 -0.30 1.81 8.82
C SER A 114 -0.44 2.81 7.68
N TYR A 115 -0.38 2.36 6.42
CA TYR A 115 -0.62 3.22 5.25
C TYR A 115 -2.01 3.88 5.26
N VAL A 116 -3.05 3.08 5.53
CA VAL A 116 -4.44 3.57 5.58
C VAL A 116 -4.59 4.59 6.71
N ARG A 117 -4.04 4.30 7.90
CA ARG A 117 -4.10 5.18 9.07
C ARG A 117 -3.38 6.50 8.82
N ALA A 118 -2.16 6.46 8.29
CA ALA A 118 -1.38 7.66 7.99
C ALA A 118 -2.10 8.58 6.98
N LEU A 119 -2.69 7.99 5.92
CA LEU A 119 -3.48 8.73 4.94
C LEU A 119 -4.76 9.33 5.55
N THR A 120 -5.52 8.54 6.31
CA THR A 120 -6.74 9.05 6.96
C THR A 120 -6.42 10.15 7.98
N ALA A 121 -5.34 10.02 8.76
CA ALA A 121 -4.89 11.04 9.70
C ALA A 121 -4.49 12.36 9.00
N ALA A 122 -4.01 12.28 7.76
CA ALA A 122 -3.69 13.44 6.92
C ALA A 122 -4.92 14.05 6.22
N GLY A 123 -6.11 13.49 6.40
CA GLY A 123 -7.34 13.98 5.76
C GLY A 123 -7.57 13.43 4.35
N CYS A 124 -7.03 12.27 4.01
CA CYS A 124 -7.26 11.59 2.74
C CYS A 124 -8.32 10.48 2.83
N ALA A 125 -8.94 10.16 1.70
CA ALA A 125 -9.81 9.00 1.51
C ALA A 125 -9.07 7.90 0.71
N PRO A 126 -8.42 6.92 1.38
CA PRO A 126 -7.66 5.88 0.68
C PRO A 126 -8.57 4.86 -0.03
N VAL A 127 -8.21 4.49 -1.26
CA VAL A 127 -8.84 3.45 -2.06
C VAL A 127 -7.80 2.40 -2.44
N LEU A 128 -8.07 1.15 -2.05
CA LEU A 128 -7.19 0.02 -2.34
C LEU A 128 -7.31 -0.41 -3.81
N ILE A 129 -6.18 -0.54 -4.49
CA ILE A 129 -6.11 -0.95 -5.90
C ILE A 129 -5.47 -2.35 -5.97
N PRO A 130 -6.23 -3.40 -6.32
CA PRO A 130 -5.64 -4.73 -6.52
C PRO A 130 -4.73 -4.73 -7.77
N PRO A 131 -3.78 -5.67 -7.87
CA PRO A 131 -3.12 -5.98 -9.13
C PRO A 131 -4.18 -6.27 -10.21
N ILE A 132 -4.20 -5.44 -11.25
CA ILE A 132 -5.13 -5.52 -12.38
C ILE A 132 -4.29 -5.40 -13.65
N ASP A 133 -4.34 -6.44 -14.48
CA ASP A 133 -3.65 -6.48 -15.78
C ASP A 133 -4.45 -5.83 -16.91
N GLU A 134 -5.78 -5.72 -16.75
CA GLU A 134 -6.68 -5.14 -17.75
C GLU A 134 -6.60 -3.60 -17.72
N GLN A 135 -5.86 -3.03 -18.68
CA GLN A 135 -5.56 -1.59 -18.71
C GLN A 135 -6.80 -0.68 -18.68
N ASP A 136 -7.88 -1.02 -19.38
CA ASP A 136 -9.11 -0.20 -19.39
C ASP A 136 -9.77 -0.13 -18.01
N ARG A 137 -9.74 -1.24 -17.26
CA ARG A 137 -10.27 -1.29 -15.89
C ARG A 137 -9.38 -0.52 -14.93
N LEU A 138 -8.07 -0.70 -15.06
CA LEU A 138 -7.10 0.04 -14.24
C LEU A 138 -7.20 1.55 -14.50
N ARG A 139 -7.34 1.96 -15.76
CA ARG A 139 -7.52 3.37 -16.16
C ARG A 139 -8.80 3.94 -15.57
N SER A 140 -9.90 3.18 -15.57
CA SER A 140 -11.17 3.61 -14.95
C SER A 140 -11.03 3.92 -13.47
N ILE A 141 -10.19 3.18 -12.74
CA ILE A 141 -9.88 3.48 -11.33
C ILE A 141 -9.00 4.72 -11.25
N TYR A 142 -7.91 4.74 -12.03
CA TYR A 142 -6.92 5.81 -12.03
C TYR A 142 -7.51 7.20 -12.27
N GLU A 143 -8.45 7.35 -13.19
CA GLU A 143 -9.10 8.63 -13.53
C GLU A 143 -9.95 9.23 -12.40
N ARG A 144 -10.16 8.49 -11.30
CA ARG A 144 -10.91 8.94 -10.12
C ARG A 144 -9.99 9.31 -8.95
N LEU A 145 -8.68 9.21 -9.14
CA LEU A 145 -7.70 9.49 -8.10
C LEU A 145 -7.30 10.95 -8.12
N ASP A 146 -7.16 11.54 -6.94
CA ASP A 146 -6.59 12.88 -6.76
C ASP A 146 -5.10 12.83 -6.38
N GLY A 147 -4.63 11.65 -5.98
CA GLY A 147 -3.24 11.33 -5.71
C GLY A 147 -3.02 9.82 -5.57
N ILE A 148 -1.77 9.39 -5.51
CA ILE A 148 -1.41 7.97 -5.35
C ILE A 148 -0.22 7.79 -4.41
N VAL A 149 -0.30 6.78 -3.56
CA VAL A 149 0.82 6.33 -2.72
C VAL A 149 1.25 4.93 -3.15
N PHE A 150 2.52 4.76 -3.53
CA PHE A 150 3.12 3.47 -3.81
C PHE A 150 3.76 2.92 -2.53
N PRO A 151 3.25 1.82 -1.96
CA PRO A 151 3.72 1.33 -0.67
C PRO A 151 4.98 0.46 -0.80
N GLY A 152 5.56 0.12 0.35
CA GLY A 152 6.61 -0.89 0.48
C GLY A 152 6.15 -2.29 0.04
N GLY A 153 7.08 -3.24 0.00
CA GLY A 153 6.76 -4.63 -0.34
C GLY A 153 7.96 -5.45 -0.79
N ALA A 154 7.66 -6.47 -1.59
CA ALA A 154 8.58 -7.38 -2.25
C ALA A 154 9.55 -6.69 -3.23
N ASP A 155 10.54 -7.39 -3.76
CA ASP A 155 11.52 -6.81 -4.67
C ASP A 155 10.88 -6.46 -6.02
N VAL A 156 11.40 -5.42 -6.68
CA VAL A 156 11.03 -5.11 -8.07
C VAL A 156 11.79 -6.05 -9.01
N ALA A 157 11.08 -6.69 -9.94
CA ALA A 157 11.67 -7.63 -10.89
C ALA A 157 12.84 -6.97 -11.69
N PRO A 158 14.06 -7.55 -11.69
CA PRO A 158 15.23 -7.01 -12.37
C PRO A 158 15.06 -6.74 -13.86
N GLU A 159 14.22 -7.52 -14.51
CA GLU A 159 13.88 -7.36 -15.93
C GLU A 159 13.23 -5.99 -16.21
N ALA A 160 12.55 -5.40 -15.24
CA ALA A 160 11.90 -4.08 -15.37
C ALA A 160 12.91 -2.94 -15.54
N TYR A 161 14.17 -3.13 -15.13
CA TYR A 161 15.27 -2.17 -15.30
C TYR A 161 16.47 -2.76 -16.08
N GLY A 162 16.21 -3.81 -16.88
CA GLY A 162 17.17 -4.34 -17.84
C GLY A 162 18.33 -5.13 -17.24
N GLU A 163 18.21 -5.63 -16.00
CA GLU A 163 19.22 -6.46 -15.36
C GLU A 163 18.77 -7.93 -15.26
N GLN A 164 19.72 -8.84 -15.04
CA GLN A 164 19.45 -10.25 -14.71
C GLN A 164 19.41 -10.42 -13.20
N ALA A 165 18.56 -11.33 -12.73
CA ALA A 165 18.43 -11.63 -11.30
C ALA A 165 19.74 -12.18 -10.70
N ILE A 166 20.14 -11.64 -9.55
CA ILE A 166 21.20 -12.19 -8.71
C ILE A 166 20.65 -13.28 -7.77
N GLN A 167 21.53 -14.06 -7.15
CA GLN A 167 21.14 -15.16 -6.26
C GLN A 167 20.41 -14.71 -4.98
N ASN A 168 20.61 -13.45 -4.57
CA ASN A 168 20.07 -12.89 -3.32
C ASN A 168 18.78 -12.07 -3.53
N LEU A 169 18.15 -12.17 -4.69
CA LEU A 169 16.85 -11.55 -4.93
C LEU A 169 15.80 -12.20 -4.03
N ASN A 170 15.00 -11.38 -3.34
CA ASN A 170 13.87 -11.87 -2.55
C ASN A 170 12.68 -12.19 -3.48
N ILE A 171 11.51 -12.39 -2.87
CA ILE A 171 10.26 -12.60 -3.59
C ILE A 171 10.02 -11.41 -4.52
N ILE A 172 9.59 -11.68 -5.75
CA ILE A 172 9.10 -10.70 -6.71
C ILE A 172 7.61 -10.90 -6.96
N GLU A 173 6.90 -9.84 -7.34
CA GLU A 173 5.46 -9.86 -7.64
C GLU A 173 5.17 -9.32 -9.05
N PRO A 174 5.41 -10.09 -10.14
CA PRO A 174 5.38 -9.56 -11.51
C PRO A 174 4.03 -8.96 -11.95
N GLU A 175 2.90 -9.46 -11.43
CA GLU A 175 1.58 -8.88 -11.69
C GLU A 175 1.44 -7.49 -11.04
N ARG A 176 1.87 -7.38 -9.78
CA ARG A 176 1.90 -6.11 -9.05
C ARG A 176 2.87 -5.12 -9.71
N ASP A 177 4.06 -5.58 -10.11
CA ASP A 177 5.03 -4.76 -10.84
C ASP A 177 4.41 -4.15 -12.10
N ARG A 178 3.71 -4.96 -12.91
CA ARG A 178 3.04 -4.46 -14.13
C ARG A 178 1.98 -3.41 -13.84
N THR A 179 1.09 -3.66 -12.87
CA THR A 179 0.06 -2.69 -12.46
C THR A 179 0.69 -1.40 -11.95
N GLU A 180 1.64 -1.48 -11.03
CA GLU A 180 2.23 -0.31 -10.39
C GLU A 180 3.14 0.48 -11.34
N LEU A 181 3.94 -0.17 -12.19
CA LEU A 181 4.74 0.53 -13.21
C LEU A 181 3.85 1.27 -14.21
N THR A 182 2.68 0.71 -14.54
CA THR A 182 1.70 1.37 -15.41
C THR A 182 1.11 2.61 -14.72
N LEU A 183 0.65 2.46 -13.47
CA LEU A 183 0.14 3.57 -12.67
C LEU A 183 1.19 4.67 -12.47
N ALA A 184 2.44 4.31 -12.20
CA ALA A 184 3.52 5.26 -11.97
C ALA A 184 3.80 6.11 -13.22
N ARG A 185 3.82 5.49 -14.41
CA ARG A 185 4.01 6.21 -15.68
C ARG A 185 2.86 7.17 -15.96
N TRP A 186 1.61 6.71 -15.81
CA TRP A 186 0.45 7.59 -15.96
C TRP A 186 0.47 8.74 -14.95
N ALA A 187 0.71 8.44 -13.67
CA ALA A 187 0.79 9.45 -12.62
C ALA A 187 1.85 10.51 -12.91
N PHE A 188 3.00 10.08 -13.45
CA PHE A 188 4.04 11.01 -13.85
C PHE A 188 3.63 11.86 -15.06
N ASP A 189 3.03 11.26 -16.08
CA ASP A 189 2.66 11.98 -17.30
C ASP A 189 1.50 12.98 -17.06
N ASP A 190 0.56 12.62 -16.19
CA ASP A 190 -0.61 13.44 -15.86
C ASP A 190 -0.36 14.42 -14.68
N ASP A 191 0.86 14.48 -14.13
CA ASP A 191 1.23 15.27 -12.93
C ASP A 191 0.34 14.98 -11.70
N LEU A 192 -0.04 13.71 -11.53
CA LEU A 192 -0.80 13.24 -10.37
C LEU A 192 0.12 13.23 -9.12
N PRO A 193 -0.28 13.87 -8.01
CA PRO A 193 0.47 13.88 -6.76
C PRO A 193 0.83 12.47 -6.32
N THR A 194 2.11 12.22 -6.19
CA THR A 194 2.65 10.87 -6.00
C THR A 194 3.62 10.84 -4.83
N LEU A 195 3.43 9.87 -3.92
CA LEU A 195 4.34 9.52 -2.85
C LEU A 195 4.81 8.07 -2.99
N GLY A 196 6.10 7.82 -3.10
CA GLY A 196 6.69 6.47 -3.07
C GLY A 196 7.32 6.16 -1.72
N ILE A 197 7.05 4.98 -1.17
CA ILE A 197 7.57 4.56 0.14
C ILE A 197 8.32 3.22 0.00
N CYS A 198 9.58 3.17 0.43
CA CYS A 198 10.45 2.00 0.37
C CYS A 198 10.51 1.40 -1.04
N ARG A 199 9.91 0.22 -1.26
CA ARG A 199 9.72 -0.37 -2.59
C ARG A 199 9.06 0.61 -3.57
N GLY A 200 8.10 1.43 -3.11
CA GLY A 200 7.49 2.47 -3.92
C GLY A 200 8.50 3.45 -4.50
N GLN A 201 9.51 3.88 -3.73
CA GLN A 201 10.59 4.71 -4.26
C GLN A 201 11.35 4.02 -5.39
N GLN A 202 11.70 2.77 -5.17
CA GLN A 202 12.45 1.96 -6.13
C GLN A 202 11.64 1.77 -7.42
N LEU A 203 10.35 1.46 -7.30
CA LEU A 203 9.44 1.29 -8.42
C LEU A 203 9.25 2.59 -9.21
N LEU A 204 9.09 3.73 -8.54
CA LEU A 204 8.98 5.04 -9.20
C LEU A 204 10.25 5.40 -9.96
N ASN A 205 11.43 5.07 -9.42
CA ASN A 205 12.70 5.24 -10.11
C ASN A 205 12.78 4.35 -11.36
N VAL A 206 12.45 3.07 -11.24
CA VAL A 206 12.45 2.11 -12.36
C VAL A 206 11.44 2.53 -13.45
N ALA A 207 10.24 2.99 -13.06
CA ALA A 207 9.20 3.42 -13.98
C ALA A 207 9.68 4.52 -14.95
N LEU A 208 10.63 5.35 -14.51
CA LEU A 208 11.20 6.48 -15.24
C LEU A 208 12.60 6.20 -15.83
N GLY A 209 13.04 4.94 -15.81
CA GLY A 209 14.28 4.50 -16.46
C GLY A 209 15.52 4.50 -15.57
N GLY A 210 15.36 4.52 -14.25
CA GLY A 210 16.45 4.27 -13.31
C GLY A 210 16.69 2.77 -13.07
N SER A 211 17.69 2.44 -12.23
CA SER A 211 18.04 1.06 -11.87
C SER A 211 18.23 0.89 -10.36
N LEU A 212 18.28 -0.36 -9.88
CA LEU A 212 18.38 -0.71 -8.46
C LEU A 212 19.65 -1.51 -8.16
N TYR A 213 20.09 -1.42 -6.90
CA TYR A 213 20.84 -2.50 -6.27
C TYR A 213 19.83 -3.57 -5.87
N GLN A 214 20.04 -4.79 -6.35
CA GLN A 214 19.25 -5.97 -6.02
C GLN A 214 19.54 -6.50 -4.61
N ASP A 215 20.75 -6.27 -4.10
CA ASP A 215 21.11 -6.48 -2.70
C ASP A 215 22.34 -5.62 -2.35
N LEU A 216 22.17 -4.73 -1.38
CA LEU A 216 23.17 -3.74 -0.97
C LEU A 216 24.48 -4.37 -0.50
N HIS A 217 24.40 -5.44 0.28
CA HIS A 217 25.58 -6.10 0.84
C HIS A 217 26.30 -6.97 -0.19
N HIS A 218 25.54 -7.78 -0.93
CA HIS A 218 26.07 -8.69 -1.94
C HIS A 218 26.77 -7.93 -3.07
N GLN A 219 26.25 -6.75 -3.43
CA GLN A 219 26.85 -5.90 -4.46
C GLN A 219 27.87 -4.89 -3.91
N GLY A 220 28.17 -4.95 -2.60
CA GLY A 220 29.19 -4.11 -1.96
C GLY A 220 28.86 -2.62 -1.95
N ALA A 221 27.57 -2.26 -2.02
CA ALA A 221 27.12 -0.87 -1.96
C ALA A 221 27.29 -0.28 -0.54
N THR A 222 27.13 -1.11 0.50
CA THR A 222 27.40 -0.72 1.89
C THR A 222 27.68 -1.94 2.78
N THR A 223 28.33 -1.68 3.92
CA THR A 223 28.49 -2.63 5.03
C THR A 223 27.56 -2.35 6.20
N VAL A 224 26.76 -1.28 6.14
CA VAL A 224 25.76 -0.93 7.17
C VAL A 224 24.49 -1.74 6.92
N GLU A 225 23.89 -2.28 7.98
CA GLU A 225 22.64 -3.03 7.90
C GLU A 225 21.44 -2.08 7.75
N HIS A 226 20.73 -2.20 6.63
CA HIS A 226 19.52 -1.43 6.31
C HIS A 226 18.24 -2.30 6.35
N SER A 227 18.36 -3.62 6.36
CA SER A 227 17.22 -4.52 6.49
C SER A 227 16.79 -4.70 7.94
N ASP A 228 15.68 -5.41 8.15
CA ASP A 228 15.17 -5.82 9.47
C ASP A 228 15.69 -7.20 9.91
N ALA A 229 16.79 -7.69 9.32
CA ALA A 229 17.36 -9.01 9.62
C ALA A 229 17.79 -9.20 11.09
N ASP A 230 18.00 -8.11 11.82
CA ASP A 230 18.31 -8.11 13.25
C ASP A 230 17.07 -8.25 14.17
N GLY A 231 15.86 -8.30 13.57
CA GLY A 231 14.60 -8.51 14.28
C GLY A 231 14.11 -7.29 15.05
N ARG A 232 14.63 -6.09 14.76
CA ARG A 232 14.19 -4.85 15.39
C ARG A 232 12.74 -4.49 15.07
N ALA A 233 12.15 -3.65 15.91
CA ALA A 233 10.81 -3.13 15.65
C ALA A 233 10.80 -2.27 14.37
N ARG A 234 9.72 -2.35 13.59
CA ARG A 234 9.52 -1.53 12.37
C ARG A 234 9.54 -0.01 12.66
N THR A 235 9.29 0.38 13.91
CA THR A 235 9.30 1.78 14.38
C THR A 235 10.68 2.25 14.85
N ALA A 236 11.68 1.37 14.94
CA ALA A 236 13.00 1.74 15.42
C ALA A 236 13.70 2.67 14.42
N LEU A 237 14.20 3.81 14.91
CA LEU A 237 15.03 4.74 14.12
C LEU A 237 16.46 4.24 14.10
N ILE A 238 17.03 4.10 12.90
CA ILE A 238 18.22 3.27 12.64
C ILE A 238 19.41 4.11 12.21
N HIS A 239 19.17 5.04 11.29
CA HIS A 239 20.21 5.86 10.73
C HIS A 239 19.67 7.26 10.42
N ARG A 240 20.61 8.16 10.14
CA ARG A 240 20.33 9.54 9.79
C ARG A 240 20.37 9.73 8.29
N VAL A 241 19.40 10.48 7.78
CA VAL A 241 19.33 10.94 6.39
C VAL A 241 19.58 12.43 6.35
N ARG A 242 20.53 12.86 5.52
CA ARG A 242 20.79 14.26 5.20
C ARG A 242 20.02 14.61 3.94
N LEU A 243 19.22 15.66 4.03
CA LEU A 243 18.41 16.15 2.93
C LEU A 243 19.07 17.35 2.26
N ASP A 244 18.89 17.44 0.95
CA ASP A 244 19.20 18.65 0.19
C ASP A 244 18.28 19.79 0.67
N PRO A 245 18.81 20.91 1.22
CA PRO A 245 18.00 22.03 1.69
C PRO A 245 17.11 22.66 0.60
N ASP A 246 17.50 22.53 -0.67
CA ASP A 246 16.73 23.02 -1.82
C ASP A 246 15.70 22.00 -2.33
N SER A 247 15.55 20.86 -1.64
CA SER A 247 14.53 19.86 -1.97
C SER A 247 13.15 20.27 -1.49
N ARG A 248 12.13 19.87 -2.26
CA ARG A 248 10.73 20.01 -1.84
C ARG A 248 10.50 19.24 -0.55
N LEU A 249 11.10 18.07 -0.40
CA LEU A 249 11.01 17.28 0.83
C LEU A 249 11.51 18.07 2.05
N ALA A 250 12.74 18.59 2.02
CA ALA A 250 13.31 19.34 3.14
C ALA A 250 12.48 20.57 3.51
N GLN A 251 12.02 21.33 2.51
CA GLN A 251 11.16 22.50 2.71
C GLN A 251 9.78 22.11 3.26
N LEU A 252 9.22 21.00 2.80
CA LEU A 252 7.91 20.52 3.23
C LEU A 252 7.92 20.09 4.70
N ILE A 253 8.97 19.37 5.10
CA ILE A 253 9.09 18.85 6.45
C ILE A 253 9.85 19.81 7.38
N ASP A 254 10.38 20.92 6.88
CA ASP A 254 11.15 21.91 7.64
C ASP A 254 12.34 21.29 8.41
N GLU A 255 13.04 20.35 7.77
CA GLU A 255 14.20 19.66 8.33
C GLU A 255 15.20 19.37 7.21
N THR A 256 16.50 19.42 7.51
CA THR A 256 17.57 19.02 6.57
C THR A 256 18.33 17.77 7.03
N SER A 257 17.96 17.25 8.20
CA SER A 257 18.58 16.08 8.80
C SER A 257 17.54 15.37 9.68
N ILE A 258 17.21 14.13 9.35
CA ILE A 258 16.18 13.34 10.04
C ILE A 258 16.71 11.95 10.40
N ASP A 259 16.30 11.42 11.55
CA ASP A 259 16.52 10.01 11.88
C ASP A 259 15.31 9.20 11.40
N VAL A 260 15.56 8.08 10.72
CA VAL A 260 14.52 7.29 10.04
C VAL A 260 14.59 5.82 10.43
N ASN A 261 13.47 5.11 10.31
CA ASN A 261 13.48 3.65 10.30
C ASN A 261 14.03 3.12 8.96
N SER A 262 14.42 1.85 8.92
CA SER A 262 14.97 1.25 7.69
C SER A 262 14.60 -0.22 7.67
N LEU A 263 14.07 -0.73 6.54
CA LEU A 263 13.62 -2.12 6.38
C LEU A 263 13.82 -2.57 4.92
N HIS A 264 15.01 -2.32 4.36
CA HIS A 264 15.29 -2.61 2.95
C HIS A 264 16.69 -3.19 2.75
N HIS A 265 16.80 -4.11 1.80
CA HIS A 265 18.09 -4.63 1.31
C HIS A 265 18.35 -4.22 -0.16
N GLN A 266 17.32 -3.71 -0.87
CA GLN A 266 17.45 -3.04 -2.16
C GLN A 266 17.53 -1.52 -1.98
N ALA A 267 18.10 -0.83 -2.97
CA ALA A 267 18.08 0.63 -3.02
C ALA A 267 18.22 1.12 -4.47
N VAL A 268 18.00 2.41 -4.70
CA VAL A 268 18.28 3.04 -6.00
C VAL A 268 19.79 3.01 -6.28
N LYS A 269 20.16 2.49 -7.46
CA LYS A 269 21.54 2.44 -7.97
C LYS A 269 21.80 3.58 -8.95
N SER A 270 20.98 3.67 -10.00
CA SER A 270 21.01 4.77 -10.96
C SER A 270 19.69 5.51 -10.89
N VAL A 271 19.75 6.81 -10.63
CA VAL A 271 18.56 7.66 -10.56
C VAL A 271 18.06 7.94 -11.97
N ALA A 272 16.76 7.83 -12.18
CA ALA A 272 16.12 8.13 -13.45
C ALA A 272 16.39 9.58 -13.90
N PRO A 273 16.53 9.87 -15.20
CA PRO A 273 16.92 11.19 -15.70
C PRO A 273 16.03 12.37 -15.27
N ARG A 274 14.75 12.09 -14.98
CA ARG A 274 13.73 13.10 -14.60
C ARG A 274 13.55 13.24 -13.08
N LEU A 275 14.42 12.57 -12.32
CA LEU A 275 14.47 12.60 -10.87
C LEU A 275 15.82 13.15 -10.41
N ARG A 276 15.85 13.69 -9.20
CA ARG A 276 17.08 14.08 -8.51
C ARG A 276 17.15 13.41 -7.15
N VAL A 277 18.37 13.16 -6.67
CA VAL A 277 18.59 12.73 -5.28
C VAL A 277 18.37 13.91 -4.35
N THR A 278 17.60 13.70 -3.30
CA THR A 278 17.31 14.73 -2.28
C THR A 278 17.56 14.27 -0.86
N GLY A 279 17.86 12.99 -0.64
CA GLY A 279 18.24 12.46 0.65
C GLY A 279 19.24 11.32 0.52
N LYS A 280 20.25 11.31 1.40
CA LYS A 280 21.18 10.19 1.53
C LYS A 280 21.47 9.88 2.99
N SER A 281 21.69 8.60 3.30
CA SER A 281 22.27 8.15 4.55
C SER A 281 23.77 8.49 4.64
N ASP A 282 24.35 8.41 5.84
CA ASP A 282 25.78 8.73 6.07
C ASP A 282 26.76 7.79 5.30
N ASP A 283 26.32 6.59 4.90
CA ASP A 283 27.06 5.65 4.04
C ASP A 283 26.81 5.86 2.53
N GLY A 284 26.02 6.87 2.16
CA GLY A 284 25.84 7.32 0.78
C GLY A 284 24.71 6.63 0.01
N ILE A 285 23.95 5.74 0.65
CA ILE A 285 22.75 5.13 0.06
C ILE A 285 21.69 6.20 -0.19
N ILE A 286 21.01 6.09 -1.33
CA ILE A 286 19.96 7.04 -1.74
C ILE A 286 18.70 6.71 -0.95
N GLU A 287 18.27 7.68 -0.14
CA GLU A 287 17.16 7.55 0.81
C GLU A 287 15.95 8.40 0.41
N ALA A 288 16.16 9.43 -0.39
CA ALA A 288 15.06 10.18 -0.99
C ALA A 288 15.40 10.66 -2.40
N ILE A 289 14.40 10.61 -3.27
CA ILE A 289 14.41 11.17 -4.62
C ILE A 289 13.12 11.96 -4.86
N GLU A 290 13.19 12.98 -5.71
CA GLU A 290 12.01 13.74 -6.12
C GLU A 290 12.11 14.17 -7.58
N SER A 291 10.99 14.55 -8.19
CA SER A 291 11.01 15.22 -9.50
C SER A 291 10.82 16.73 -9.35
N PRO A 292 11.73 17.57 -9.86
CA PRO A 292 11.51 19.02 -9.91
C PRO A 292 10.48 19.42 -10.98
N GLU A 293 10.15 18.53 -11.91
CA GLU A 293 9.23 18.77 -13.03
C GLU A 293 7.74 18.56 -12.67
N ARG A 294 7.45 18.13 -11.43
CA ARG A 294 6.12 17.73 -10.99
C ARG A 294 5.68 18.50 -9.75
N ARG A 295 4.37 18.72 -9.62
CA ARG A 295 3.79 19.50 -8.52
C ARG A 295 3.97 18.80 -7.17
N PHE A 296 3.92 17.47 -7.17
CA PHE A 296 4.27 16.65 -6.01
C PHE A 296 4.70 15.25 -6.48
N TRP A 297 6.00 15.01 -6.48
CA TRP A 297 6.58 13.70 -6.75
C TRP A 297 7.74 13.49 -5.78
N ILE A 298 7.44 12.90 -4.63
CA ILE A 298 8.40 12.62 -3.57
C ILE A 298 8.45 11.12 -3.37
N ALA A 299 9.65 10.56 -3.22
CA ALA A 299 9.79 9.17 -2.88
C ALA A 299 10.92 8.96 -1.88
N VAL A 300 10.64 8.16 -0.85
CA VAL A 300 11.51 7.94 0.30
C VAL A 300 11.72 6.45 0.53
N GLN A 301 12.90 6.07 1.00
CA GLN A 301 13.30 4.67 1.16
C GLN A 301 12.90 4.08 2.52
N TRP A 302 12.72 4.91 3.54
CA TRP A 302 12.21 4.52 4.85
C TRP A 302 10.68 4.32 4.86
N HIS A 303 10.12 3.97 6.02
CA HIS A 303 8.70 3.66 6.23
C HIS A 303 8.02 4.71 7.13
N PRO A 304 7.69 5.91 6.60
CA PRO A 304 7.09 6.98 7.39
C PRO A 304 5.72 6.59 7.98
N GLU A 305 4.99 5.65 7.36
CA GLU A 305 3.71 5.15 7.85
C GLU A 305 3.83 4.37 9.18
N GLU A 306 5.02 3.90 9.53
CA GLU A 306 5.27 3.15 10.78
C GLU A 306 5.77 4.06 11.93
N ILE A 307 6.08 5.33 11.65
CA ILE A 307 6.61 6.33 12.59
C ILE A 307 5.79 7.63 12.51
N ASP A 308 4.46 7.47 12.43
CA ASP A 308 3.48 8.54 12.19
C ASP A 308 3.26 9.49 13.38
N ASP A 309 3.87 9.19 14.53
CA ASP A 309 3.92 10.03 15.71
C ASP A 309 4.91 11.20 15.58
N LEU A 310 5.87 11.12 14.65
CA LEU A 310 6.86 12.17 14.43
C LEU A 310 6.27 13.37 13.66
N ALA A 311 6.52 14.59 14.16
CA ALA A 311 5.95 15.80 13.58
C ALA A 311 6.34 16.03 12.10
N TRP A 312 7.59 15.70 11.72
CA TRP A 312 8.05 15.83 10.34
C TRP A 312 7.38 14.82 9.39
N VAL A 313 7.03 13.63 9.90
CA VAL A 313 6.25 12.62 9.15
C VAL A 313 4.83 13.10 8.92
N GLN A 314 4.20 13.68 9.94
CA GLN A 314 2.86 14.26 9.80
C GLN A 314 2.86 15.38 8.75
N ARG A 315 3.90 16.24 8.73
CA ARG A 315 4.08 17.27 7.70
C ARG A 315 4.21 16.68 6.29
N LEU A 316 4.93 15.56 6.12
CA LEU A 316 5.04 14.85 4.84
C LEU A 316 3.65 14.43 4.32
N PHE A 317 2.88 13.69 5.12
CA PHE A 317 1.56 13.21 4.70
C PHE A 317 0.55 14.35 4.51
N GLN A 318 0.56 15.37 5.37
CA GLN A 318 -0.27 16.57 5.18
C GLN A 318 0.11 17.36 3.93
N GLY A 319 1.41 17.43 3.62
CA GLY A 319 1.91 18.02 2.38
C GLY A 319 1.39 17.32 1.15
N PHE A 320 1.47 15.99 1.15
CA PHE A 320 0.88 15.15 0.11
C PHE A 320 -0.63 15.38 -0.01
N ALA A 321 -1.35 15.35 1.11
CA ALA A 321 -2.80 15.58 1.14
C ALA A 321 -3.21 16.96 0.61
N ARG A 322 -2.40 18.00 0.88
CA ARG A 322 -2.59 19.35 0.31
C ARG A 322 -2.37 19.37 -1.19
N ALA A 323 -1.32 18.70 -1.67
CA ALA A 323 -1.04 18.61 -3.10
C ALA A 323 -2.10 17.81 -3.87
N ALA A 324 -2.73 16.84 -3.22
CA ALA A 324 -3.80 16.02 -3.76
C ALA A 324 -5.20 16.65 -3.64
N GLN A 325 -5.36 17.86 -3.09
CA GLN A 325 -6.70 18.45 -3.01
C GLN A 325 -7.29 18.66 -4.41
N PRO A 326 -8.53 18.20 -4.66
CA PRO A 326 -9.24 18.50 -5.90
C PRO A 326 -9.34 20.02 -6.09
N SER A 327 -9.07 20.49 -7.31
CA SER A 327 -9.43 21.87 -7.68
C SER A 327 -10.96 21.92 -7.78
N GLY A 328 -11.60 22.61 -6.83
CA GLY A 328 -13.06 22.66 -6.71
C GLY A 328 -13.77 23.39 -7.84
#